data_AF-A0A0F9JNH4-F1
#
_entry.id   AF-A0A0F9JNH4-F1
#
_cell.length_a   1.000
_cell.length_b   1.000
_cell.length_c   1.000
_cell.angle_alpha   90.00
_cell.angle_beta   90.00
_cell.angle_gamma   90.00
#
_symmetry.space_group_name_H-M   'P 1'
#
loop_
_entity.id
_entity.type
_entity.pdbx_description
1 polymer ?
#
loop_
_entity_poly.entity_id
_entity_poly.type
_entity_poly.pdbx_seq_one_letter_code
_entity_poly.pdbx_strand_id
1 'polypeptide(L)'
;MILLALAKGMILMRNRGTKMSKTLQNWIDEDKETFQGRQGSIREALVDLKTGMLNSVSDKNKEEVFYMLCFCLLVSQSKQLYVEELIDQLKELNFYKDGIPDDKLRKMLSRKVRFHNRKTDRLLAAREKFKGVFWETLKKKSAEYHAASGKGRTRVLLYVRNWLMKEINGIGLKLSSHFARNIGMRGLAILDVHVLRAMEERGQISDCSALTRDRYYGIEQKVKKYAKLVGISLDELDQLFWSNATGYVGK
;
A
#
# COMPACT_ATOMS: atom_id res chain seq x y z
N MET A 1 -11.06 53.75 -10.28
CA MET A 1 -11.87 53.45 -9.07
C MET A 1 -11.66 52.00 -8.69
N ILE A 2 -11.12 51.81 -7.50
CA ILE A 2 -10.85 50.53 -6.84
C ILE A 2 -12.18 49.83 -6.52
N LEU A 3 -12.28 48.52 -6.76
CA LEU A 3 -12.84 47.59 -5.76
C LEU A 3 -12.35 46.15 -5.99
N LEU A 4 -11.61 45.66 -5.00
CA LEU A 4 -11.27 44.26 -4.74
C LEU A 4 -12.53 43.41 -4.51
N ALA A 5 -12.55 42.17 -5.00
CA ALA A 5 -13.14 41.04 -4.26
C ALA A 5 -12.58 39.69 -4.75
N LEU A 6 -11.89 39.02 -3.83
CA LEU A 6 -11.41 37.65 -3.90
C LEU A 6 -12.60 36.66 -3.96
N ALA A 7 -12.62 35.73 -4.92
CA ALA A 7 -13.50 34.57 -4.86
C ALA A 7 -12.91 33.35 -5.58
N LYS A 8 -12.44 32.40 -4.76
CA LYS A 8 -12.37 30.94 -4.92
C LYS A 8 -12.15 30.40 -6.34
N GLY A 9 -10.95 29.87 -6.58
CA GLY A 9 -10.60 29.09 -7.76
C GLY A 9 -11.58 27.94 -8.00
N MET A 10 -12.41 28.11 -9.03
CA MET A 10 -13.31 27.11 -9.56
C MET A 10 -12.52 26.29 -10.59
N ILE A 11 -12.02 25.13 -10.18
CA ILE A 11 -11.37 24.19 -11.10
C ILE A 11 -12.50 23.44 -11.82
N LEU A 12 -12.76 23.80 -13.08
CA LEU A 12 -13.65 23.02 -13.96
C LEU A 12 -13.01 21.66 -14.26
N MET A 13 -13.59 20.59 -13.73
CA MET A 13 -13.28 19.22 -14.15
C MET A 13 -14.17 18.77 -15.30
N ARG A 14 -13.59 17.95 -16.18
CA ARG A 14 -14.19 17.45 -17.41
C ARG A 14 -15.34 16.48 -17.08
N ASN A 15 -16.48 16.77 -17.69
CA ASN A 15 -17.81 16.21 -17.45
C ASN A 15 -17.90 14.68 -17.65
N ARG A 16 -18.36 13.95 -16.63
CA ARG A 16 -19.03 12.64 -16.74
C ARG A 16 -20.21 12.61 -15.77
N GLY A 17 -21.39 12.97 -16.26
CA GLY A 17 -22.65 12.92 -15.51
C GLY A 17 -22.78 14.04 -14.48
N THR A 18 -23.96 14.66 -14.43
CA THR A 18 -24.36 15.75 -13.54
C THR A 18 -24.31 15.36 -12.05
N LYS A 19 -23.11 15.23 -11.48
CA LYS A 19 -22.87 15.40 -10.04
C LYS A 19 -22.50 16.87 -9.85
N MET A 20 -23.25 17.59 -9.01
CA MET A 20 -22.83 18.91 -8.52
C MET A 20 -21.35 18.83 -8.10
N SER A 21 -20.54 19.79 -8.56
CA SER A 21 -19.11 19.86 -8.19
C SER A 21 -19.01 19.98 -6.67
N LYS A 22 -18.59 18.89 -6.00
CA LYS A 22 -18.31 18.92 -4.56
C LYS A 22 -17.12 19.85 -4.33
N THR A 23 -17.26 20.77 -3.38
CA THR A 23 -16.12 21.56 -2.92
C THR A 23 -15.12 20.64 -2.18
N LEU A 24 -13.87 21.08 -2.04
CA LEU A 24 -12.89 20.34 -1.22
C LEU A 24 -13.38 20.15 0.22
N GLN A 25 -14.09 21.14 0.78
CA GLN A 25 -14.65 21.03 2.13
C GLN A 25 -15.70 19.92 2.21
N ASN A 26 -16.60 19.84 1.23
CA ASN A 26 -17.61 18.77 1.18
C ASN A 26 -16.95 17.38 1.15
N TRP A 27 -15.87 17.21 0.37
CA TRP A 27 -15.12 15.96 0.33
C TRP A 27 -14.45 15.62 1.67
N ILE A 28 -13.86 16.62 2.33
CA ILE A 28 -13.24 16.43 3.65
C ILE A 28 -14.29 15.98 4.68
N ASP A 29 -15.46 16.62 4.69
CA ASP A 29 -16.52 16.31 5.64
C ASP A 29 -17.11 14.91 5.40
N GLU A 30 -17.35 14.53 4.15
CA GLU A 30 -17.80 13.19 3.78
C GLU A 30 -16.76 12.11 4.11
N ASP A 31 -15.48 12.35 3.85
CA ASP A 31 -14.42 11.40 4.20
C ASP A 31 -14.31 11.22 5.73
N LYS A 32 -14.49 12.31 6.50
CA LYS A 32 -14.54 12.25 7.97
C LYS A 32 -15.73 11.43 8.45
N GLU A 33 -16.92 11.71 7.95
CA GLU A 33 -18.15 10.99 8.32
C GLU A 33 -18.04 9.50 7.95
N THR A 34 -17.59 9.21 6.73
CA THR A 34 -17.39 7.84 6.26
C THR A 34 -16.34 7.10 7.10
N PHE A 35 -15.26 7.78 7.49
CA PHE A 35 -14.26 7.20 8.38
C PHE A 35 -14.83 6.96 9.77
N GLN A 36 -15.58 7.90 10.36
CA GLN A 36 -16.21 7.71 11.68
C GLN A 36 -17.12 6.47 11.70
N GLY A 37 -17.92 6.27 10.65
CA GLY A 37 -18.79 5.09 10.53
C GLY A 37 -18.04 3.76 10.34
N ARG A 38 -16.77 3.76 9.92
CA ARG A 38 -15.96 2.56 9.66
C ARG A 38 -14.64 2.49 10.43
N GLN A 39 -14.43 3.39 11.38
CA GLN A 39 -13.17 3.53 12.11
C GLN A 39 -12.77 2.22 12.77
N GLY A 40 -13.74 1.52 13.39
CA GLY A 40 -13.50 0.25 14.07
C GLY A 40 -12.91 -0.80 13.14
N SER A 41 -13.60 -1.07 12.02
CA SER A 41 -13.15 -2.07 11.05
C SER A 41 -11.87 -1.67 10.32
N ILE A 42 -11.67 -0.39 9.99
CA ILE A 42 -10.43 0.10 9.39
C ILE A 42 -9.25 -0.07 10.35
N ARG A 43 -9.40 0.32 11.62
CA ARG A 43 -8.33 0.22 12.61
C ARG A 43 -8.01 -1.23 12.93
N GLU A 44 -9.04 -2.05 13.13
CA GLU A 44 -8.89 -3.50 13.29
C GLU A 44 -8.11 -4.06 12.11
N ALA A 45 -8.50 -3.76 10.87
CA ALA A 45 -7.78 -4.22 9.70
C ALA A 45 -6.31 -3.77 9.60
N LEU A 46 -5.92 -2.69 10.26
CA LEU A 46 -4.53 -2.23 10.30
C LEU A 46 -3.68 -2.96 11.35
N VAL A 47 -4.29 -3.62 12.35
CA VAL A 47 -3.57 -4.33 13.44
C VAL A 47 -3.91 -5.82 13.55
N ASP A 48 -4.93 -6.29 12.83
CA ASP A 48 -5.45 -7.65 12.93
C ASP A 48 -4.56 -8.65 12.17
N LEU A 49 -4.23 -9.75 12.84
CA LEU A 49 -3.57 -10.89 12.23
C LEU A 49 -4.44 -11.56 11.15
N LYS A 50 -5.78 -11.40 11.18
CA LYS A 50 -6.67 -11.90 10.12
C LYS A 50 -6.51 -11.12 8.81
N THR A 51 -6.21 -9.82 8.86
CA THR A 51 -5.73 -9.07 7.68
C THR A 51 -4.24 -9.30 7.43
N GLY A 52 -3.58 -10.10 8.25
CA GLY A 52 -2.17 -10.48 8.11
C GLY A 52 -1.18 -9.35 8.37
N MET A 53 -1.63 -8.16 8.79
CA MET A 53 -0.69 -7.09 9.12
C MET A 53 0.03 -7.40 10.43
N LEU A 54 1.34 -7.13 10.45
CA LEU A 54 2.18 -7.34 11.60
C LEU A 54 2.46 -6.00 12.28
N ASN A 55 2.58 -6.02 13.61
CA ASN A 55 2.97 -4.82 14.35
C ASN A 55 4.49 -4.63 14.37
N SER A 56 5.28 -5.69 14.22
CA SER A 56 6.75 -5.63 14.17
C SER A 56 7.34 -6.86 13.49
N VAL A 57 8.60 -6.78 13.08
CA VAL A 57 9.37 -7.91 12.53
C VAL A 57 10.18 -8.57 13.64
N SER A 58 10.05 -9.89 13.80
CA SER A 58 10.82 -10.70 14.76
C SER A 58 10.99 -12.13 14.26
N ASP A 59 11.89 -12.91 14.87
CA ASP A 59 12.10 -14.31 14.45
C ASP A 59 10.83 -15.17 14.63
N LYS A 60 9.92 -14.79 15.54
CA LYS A 60 8.63 -15.46 15.76
C LYS A 60 7.66 -15.35 14.58
N ASN A 61 7.79 -14.33 13.74
CA ASN A 61 6.89 -14.08 12.60
C ASN A 61 7.62 -14.01 11.25
N LYS A 62 8.86 -14.52 11.20
CA LYS A 62 9.70 -14.50 9.99
C LYS A 62 9.02 -15.06 8.74
N GLU A 63 8.33 -16.18 8.91
CA GLU A 63 7.61 -16.84 7.82
C GLU A 63 6.40 -16.01 7.36
N GLU A 64 5.67 -15.39 8.28
CA GLU A 64 4.59 -14.47 7.94
C GLU A 64 5.10 -13.24 7.16
N VAL A 65 6.21 -12.63 7.61
CA VAL A 65 6.86 -11.52 6.88
C VAL A 65 7.25 -11.95 5.47
N PHE A 66 7.76 -13.16 5.29
CA PHE A 66 8.06 -13.71 3.96
C PHE A 66 6.81 -13.80 3.09
N TYR A 67 5.70 -14.33 3.62
CA TYR A 67 4.46 -14.41 2.86
C TYR A 67 3.85 -13.03 2.56
N MET A 68 4.10 -12.00 3.37
CA MET A 68 3.75 -10.61 3.02
C MET A 68 4.54 -10.12 1.80
N LEU A 69 5.81 -10.49 1.69
CA LEU A 69 6.63 -10.16 0.52
C LEU A 69 6.08 -10.85 -0.73
N CYS A 70 5.76 -12.15 -0.61
CA CYS A 70 5.11 -12.92 -1.67
C CYS A 70 3.78 -12.26 -2.09
N PHE A 71 2.95 -11.83 -1.14
CA PHE A 71 1.71 -11.13 -1.41
C PHE A 71 1.94 -9.87 -2.25
N CYS A 72 2.88 -9.01 -1.86
CA CYS A 72 3.19 -7.80 -2.63
C CYS A 72 3.69 -8.10 -4.06
N LEU A 73 4.49 -9.15 -4.25
CA LEU A 73 4.95 -9.57 -5.58
C LEU A 73 3.79 -10.05 -6.47
N LEU A 74 2.79 -10.70 -5.86
CA LEU A 74 1.65 -11.27 -6.55
C LEU A 74 0.49 -10.28 -6.79
N VAL A 75 0.23 -9.35 -5.87
CA VAL A 75 -0.94 -8.45 -5.92
C VAL A 75 -0.87 -7.44 -7.07
N SER A 76 0.32 -7.19 -7.61
CA SER A 76 0.49 -6.32 -8.78
C SER A 76 -0.41 -6.76 -9.94
N GLN A 77 -1.34 -5.87 -10.34
CA GLN A 77 -2.23 -6.10 -11.48
C GLN A 77 -3.08 -7.39 -11.38
N SER A 78 -3.43 -7.80 -10.16
CA SER A 78 -4.25 -8.98 -9.85
C SER A 78 -5.29 -8.66 -8.78
N LYS A 79 -6.39 -9.43 -8.74
CA LYS A 79 -7.42 -9.27 -7.72
C LYS A 79 -6.86 -9.74 -6.37
N GLN A 80 -7.04 -8.95 -5.33
CA GLN A 80 -6.49 -9.24 -4.00
C GLN A 80 -6.95 -10.61 -3.48
N LEU A 81 -8.24 -10.92 -3.57
CA LEU A 81 -8.81 -12.20 -3.09
C LEU A 81 -8.09 -13.42 -3.69
N TYR A 82 -7.83 -13.41 -5.00
CA TYR A 82 -7.08 -14.49 -5.65
C TYR A 82 -5.64 -14.59 -5.16
N VAL A 83 -5.02 -13.47 -4.80
CA VAL A 83 -3.68 -13.46 -4.24
C VAL A 83 -3.67 -13.97 -2.81
N GLU A 84 -4.67 -13.61 -1.99
CA GLU A 84 -4.83 -14.16 -0.64
C GLU A 84 -4.96 -15.68 -0.68
N GLU A 85 -5.86 -16.21 -1.52
CA GLU A 85 -5.99 -17.66 -1.69
C GLU A 85 -4.71 -18.33 -2.18
N LEU A 86 -3.91 -17.66 -3.02
CA LEU A 86 -2.59 -18.18 -3.43
C LEU A 86 -1.60 -18.19 -2.27
N ILE A 87 -1.62 -17.18 -1.41
CA ILE A 87 -0.75 -17.11 -0.23
C ILE A 87 -1.11 -18.22 0.75
N ASP A 88 -2.39 -18.50 0.96
CA ASP A 88 -2.84 -19.61 1.81
C ASP A 88 -2.36 -20.95 1.25
N GLN A 89 -2.48 -21.18 -0.07
CA GLN A 89 -1.93 -22.37 -0.72
C GLN A 89 -0.40 -22.47 -0.60
N LEU A 90 0.32 -21.34 -0.68
CA LEU A 90 1.77 -21.33 -0.48
C LEU A 90 2.16 -21.69 0.96
N LYS A 91 1.36 -21.26 1.95
CA LYS A 91 1.54 -21.60 3.37
C LYS A 91 1.25 -23.08 3.62
N GLU A 92 0.14 -23.61 3.10
CA GLU A 92 -0.22 -25.03 3.21
C GLU A 92 0.87 -25.96 2.65
N LEU A 93 1.53 -25.52 1.58
CA LEU A 93 2.64 -26.25 0.95
C LEU A 93 4.01 -25.92 1.55
N ASN A 94 4.08 -25.16 2.66
CA ASN A 94 5.32 -24.75 3.33
C ASN A 94 6.37 -24.14 2.36
N PHE A 95 5.93 -23.30 1.41
CA PHE A 95 6.81 -22.76 0.36
C PHE A 95 8.08 -22.12 0.92
N TYR A 96 8.00 -21.44 2.07
CA TYR A 96 9.17 -20.84 2.71
C TYR A 96 10.26 -21.87 3.07
N LYS A 97 9.90 -22.98 3.72
CA LYS A 97 10.84 -23.99 4.22
C LYS A 97 11.20 -25.03 3.16
N ASP A 98 10.19 -25.61 2.54
CA ASP A 98 10.35 -26.79 1.69
C ASP A 98 10.51 -26.39 0.22
N GLY A 99 10.00 -25.20 -0.15
CA GLY A 99 9.94 -24.78 -1.55
C GLY A 99 8.84 -25.52 -2.31
N ILE A 100 8.65 -25.15 -3.56
CA ILE A 100 7.70 -25.80 -4.47
C ILE A 100 8.40 -25.94 -5.83
N PRO A 101 8.32 -27.10 -6.50
CA PRO A 101 8.85 -27.25 -7.86
C PRO A 101 8.33 -26.16 -8.81
N ASP A 102 9.20 -25.65 -9.67
CA ASP A 102 8.89 -24.49 -10.54
C ASP A 102 7.65 -24.73 -11.41
N ASP A 103 7.56 -25.89 -12.06
CA ASP A 103 6.41 -26.28 -12.88
C ASP A 103 5.09 -26.29 -12.11
N LYS A 104 5.10 -26.85 -10.88
CA LYS A 104 3.94 -26.84 -9.97
C LYS A 104 3.58 -25.41 -9.57
N LEU A 105 4.57 -24.58 -9.24
CA LEU A 105 4.35 -23.18 -8.85
C LEU A 105 3.77 -22.34 -10.01
N ARG A 106 4.31 -22.47 -11.22
CA ARG A 106 3.78 -21.81 -12.44
C ARG A 106 2.34 -22.22 -12.72
N LYS A 107 2.04 -23.53 -12.64
CA LYS A 107 0.67 -24.06 -12.86
C LYS A 107 -0.32 -23.56 -11.80
N MET A 108 0.11 -23.42 -10.55
CA MET A 108 -0.72 -22.88 -9.48
C MET A 108 -1.04 -21.40 -9.72
N LEU A 109 -0.03 -20.59 -10.05
CA LEU A 109 -0.19 -19.15 -10.28
C LEU A 109 -0.98 -18.84 -11.57
N SER A 110 -0.81 -19.63 -12.64
CA SER A 110 -1.42 -19.36 -13.95
C SER A 110 -2.96 -19.31 -13.92
N ARG A 111 -3.57 -19.98 -12.94
CA ARG A 111 -5.03 -20.02 -12.75
C ARG A 111 -5.60 -18.74 -12.14
N LYS A 112 -4.78 -17.95 -11.44
CA LYS A 112 -5.25 -16.88 -10.55
C LYS A 112 -4.63 -15.51 -10.83
N VAL A 113 -3.42 -15.45 -11.40
CA VAL A 113 -2.70 -14.18 -11.62
C VAL A 113 -2.16 -14.03 -13.04
N ARG A 114 -2.25 -12.79 -13.55
CA ARG A 114 -1.56 -12.40 -14.79
C ARG A 114 -0.05 -12.35 -14.60
N PHE A 115 0.69 -12.54 -15.69
CA PHE A 115 2.16 -12.57 -15.70
C PHE A 115 2.73 -13.64 -14.76
N HIS A 116 2.03 -14.77 -14.61
CA HIS A 116 2.39 -15.84 -13.68
C HIS A 116 3.85 -16.28 -13.81
N ASN A 117 4.39 -16.41 -15.03
CA ASN A 117 5.78 -16.80 -15.24
C ASN A 117 6.77 -15.86 -14.54
N ARG A 118 6.68 -14.55 -14.80
CA ARG A 118 7.56 -13.56 -14.15
C ARG A 118 7.33 -13.48 -12.64
N LYS A 119 6.10 -13.72 -12.19
CA LYS A 119 5.77 -13.74 -10.77
C LYS A 119 6.37 -14.96 -10.08
N THR A 120 6.34 -16.13 -10.71
CA THR A 120 7.01 -17.34 -10.23
C THR A 120 8.51 -17.10 -10.08
N ASP A 121 9.17 -16.56 -11.12
CA ASP A 121 10.62 -16.27 -11.07
C ASP A 121 10.97 -15.37 -9.88
N ARG A 122 10.13 -14.36 -9.61
CA ARG A 122 10.30 -13.45 -8.47
C ARG A 122 10.06 -14.11 -7.13
N LEU A 123 9.09 -15.01 -7.00
CA LEU A 123 8.86 -15.75 -5.75
C LEU A 123 10.04 -16.65 -5.41
N LEU A 124 10.56 -17.39 -6.41
CA LEU A 124 11.72 -18.25 -6.23
C LEU A 124 12.96 -17.43 -5.83
N ALA A 125 13.24 -16.33 -6.56
CA ALA A 125 14.34 -15.44 -6.24
C ALA A 125 14.19 -14.79 -4.84
N ALA A 126 12.97 -14.39 -4.46
CA ALA A 126 12.70 -13.82 -3.16
C ALA A 126 12.93 -14.84 -2.04
N ARG A 127 12.55 -16.11 -2.22
CA ARG A 127 12.76 -17.18 -1.22
C ARG A 127 14.23 -17.38 -0.89
N GLU A 128 15.08 -17.44 -1.91
CA GLU A 128 16.52 -17.60 -1.73
C GLU A 128 17.11 -16.36 -1.04
N LYS A 129 16.67 -15.17 -1.46
CA LYS A 129 17.19 -13.92 -0.93
C LYS A 129 16.71 -13.57 0.49
N PHE A 130 15.53 -14.03 0.90
CA PHE A 130 14.90 -13.60 2.15
C PHE A 130 15.69 -14.02 3.40
N LYS A 131 16.62 -14.98 3.29
CA LYS A 131 17.43 -15.51 4.39
C LYS A 131 18.68 -14.64 4.65
N GLY A 132 19.41 -14.96 5.72
CA GLY A 132 20.71 -14.34 6.03
C GLY A 132 20.66 -12.81 6.18
N VAL A 133 21.55 -12.11 5.47
CA VAL A 133 21.75 -10.65 5.58
C VAL A 133 20.47 -9.85 5.29
N PHE A 134 19.63 -10.31 4.35
CA PHE A 134 18.38 -9.62 4.05
C PHE A 134 17.45 -9.61 5.27
N TRP A 135 17.24 -10.78 5.88
CA TRP A 135 16.42 -10.91 7.08
C TRP A 135 16.95 -10.07 8.24
N GLU A 136 18.23 -10.17 8.53
CA GLU A 136 18.84 -9.43 9.65
C GLU A 136 18.76 -7.91 9.44
N THR A 137 18.92 -7.45 8.19
CA THR A 137 18.75 -6.03 7.84
C THR A 137 17.30 -5.59 8.06
N LEU A 138 16.32 -6.37 7.59
CA LEU A 138 14.91 -6.04 7.75
C LEU A 138 14.50 -6.00 9.24
N LYS A 139 14.90 -7.01 10.01
CA LYS A 139 14.66 -7.08 11.47
C LYS A 139 15.27 -5.88 12.19
N LYS A 140 16.52 -5.53 11.89
CA LYS A 140 17.19 -4.35 12.43
C LYS A 140 16.45 -3.06 12.09
N LYS A 141 16.04 -2.87 10.84
CA LYS A 141 15.33 -1.65 10.41
C LYS A 141 13.93 -1.53 11.01
N SER A 142 13.24 -2.65 11.20
CA SER A 142 12.00 -2.67 11.98
C SER A 142 12.24 -2.21 13.43
N ALA A 143 13.28 -2.70 14.10
CA ALA A 143 13.59 -2.25 15.47
C ALA A 143 13.95 -0.76 15.53
N GLU A 144 14.79 -0.27 14.60
CA GLU A 144 15.12 1.16 14.48
C GLU A 144 13.87 2.03 14.25
N TYR A 145 12.93 1.57 13.42
CA TYR A 145 11.67 2.29 13.17
C TYR A 145 10.82 2.47 14.43
N HIS A 146 10.71 1.40 15.25
CA HIS A 146 9.93 1.41 16.48
C HIS A 146 10.59 2.25 17.58
N ALA A 147 11.92 2.23 17.67
CA ALA A 147 12.68 3.06 18.60
C ALA A 147 12.70 4.55 18.21
N ALA A 148 12.53 4.88 16.91
CA ALA A 148 12.59 6.24 16.42
C ALA A 148 11.24 6.97 16.48
N SER A 149 11.29 8.31 16.51
CA SER A 149 10.14 9.20 16.40
C SER A 149 10.38 10.30 15.36
N GLY A 150 9.30 10.99 14.94
CA GLY A 150 9.36 12.16 14.05
C GLY A 150 10.23 11.97 12.80
N LYS A 151 11.22 12.86 12.62
CA LYS A 151 12.14 12.83 11.47
C LYS A 151 13.00 11.56 11.44
N GLY A 152 13.37 11.00 12.59
CA GLY A 152 14.15 9.76 12.67
C GLY A 152 13.37 8.58 12.08
N ARG A 153 12.11 8.41 12.51
CA ARG A 153 11.20 7.39 11.97
C ARG A 153 11.01 7.53 10.46
N THR A 154 10.85 8.77 9.98
CA THR A 154 10.73 9.07 8.55
C THR A 154 11.97 8.64 7.76
N ARG A 155 13.18 8.85 8.30
CA ARG A 155 14.43 8.42 7.63
C ARG A 155 14.50 6.89 7.50
N VAL A 156 14.12 6.15 8.53
CA VAL A 156 14.09 4.68 8.49
C VAL A 156 13.12 4.18 7.43
N LEU A 157 11.90 4.74 7.37
CA LEU A 157 10.91 4.40 6.35
C LEU A 157 11.43 4.62 4.92
N LEU A 158 12.03 5.78 4.66
CA LEU A 158 12.57 6.11 3.34
C LEU A 158 13.73 5.18 2.96
N TYR A 159 14.59 4.86 3.93
CA TYR A 159 15.66 3.87 3.75
C TYR A 159 15.08 2.51 3.37
N VAL A 160 14.14 1.98 4.17
CA VAL A 160 13.52 0.67 3.93
C VAL A 160 12.87 0.62 2.55
N ARG A 161 12.12 1.66 2.17
CA ARG A 161 11.50 1.72 0.84
C ARG A 161 12.53 1.60 -0.27
N ASN A 162 13.58 2.41 -0.23
CA ASN A 162 14.60 2.42 -1.28
C ASN A 162 15.43 1.13 -1.28
N TRP A 163 15.74 0.60 -0.10
CA TRP A 163 16.45 -0.66 0.08
C TRP A 163 15.66 -1.83 -0.50
N LEU A 164 14.37 -1.96 -0.21
CA LEU A 164 13.52 -3.00 -0.79
C LEU A 164 13.47 -2.96 -2.31
N MET A 165 13.39 -1.77 -2.91
CA MET A 165 13.41 -1.60 -4.38
C MET A 165 14.73 -2.07 -5.01
N LYS A 166 15.85 -1.89 -4.30
CA LYS A 166 17.16 -2.34 -4.74
C LYS A 166 17.31 -3.85 -4.57
N GLU A 167 16.81 -4.39 -3.45
CA GLU A 167 17.04 -5.78 -3.10
C GLU A 167 16.07 -6.75 -3.78
N ILE A 168 14.82 -6.36 -4.03
CA ILE A 168 13.79 -7.27 -4.52
C ILE A 168 13.31 -6.86 -5.92
N ASN A 169 13.62 -7.71 -6.90
CA ASN A 169 13.17 -7.54 -8.27
C ASN A 169 11.64 -7.55 -8.37
N GLY A 170 11.08 -6.55 -9.07
CA GLY A 170 9.64 -6.42 -9.25
C GLY A 170 8.93 -5.60 -8.17
N ILE A 171 9.66 -5.06 -7.18
CA ILE A 171 9.11 -4.13 -6.20
C ILE A 171 9.55 -2.70 -6.55
N GLY A 172 8.57 -1.85 -6.85
CA GLY A 172 8.74 -0.39 -6.98
C GLY A 172 8.22 0.36 -5.76
N LEU A 173 8.18 1.69 -5.83
CA LEU A 173 7.78 2.57 -4.73
C LEU A 173 6.49 2.14 -4.02
N LYS A 174 5.45 1.83 -4.80
CA LYS A 174 4.15 1.40 -4.28
C LYS A 174 4.26 0.12 -3.46
N LEU A 175 4.86 -0.93 -4.03
CA LEU A 175 4.93 -2.25 -3.39
C LEU A 175 5.90 -2.24 -2.21
N SER A 176 6.94 -1.41 -2.23
CA SER A 176 7.80 -1.18 -1.07
C SER A 176 7.07 -0.49 0.06
N SER A 177 6.27 0.55 -0.24
CA SER A 177 5.41 1.20 0.76
C SER A 177 4.38 0.22 1.32
N HIS A 178 3.76 -0.59 0.45
CA HIS A 178 2.76 -1.59 0.83
C HIS A 178 3.35 -2.64 1.76
N PHE A 179 4.49 -3.24 1.37
CA PHE A 179 5.19 -4.20 2.20
C PHE A 179 5.58 -3.61 3.55
N ALA A 180 6.13 -2.39 3.58
CA ALA A 180 6.51 -1.72 4.82
C ALA A 180 5.30 -1.51 5.76
N ARG A 181 4.17 -1.00 5.25
CA ARG A 181 2.94 -0.83 6.03
C ARG A 181 2.50 -2.15 6.65
N ASN A 182 2.51 -3.20 5.84
CA ASN A 182 2.04 -4.52 6.17
C ASN A 182 2.86 -5.20 7.28
N ILE A 183 4.12 -4.82 7.44
CA ILE A 183 4.99 -5.32 8.52
C ILE A 183 5.11 -4.34 9.71
N GLY A 184 4.22 -3.35 9.79
CA GLY A 184 4.11 -2.42 10.93
C GLY A 184 4.83 -1.09 10.74
N MET A 185 5.53 -0.90 9.63
CA MET A 185 6.24 0.34 9.31
C MET A 185 5.37 1.31 8.50
N ARG A 186 4.54 2.04 9.22
CA ARG A 186 3.48 2.94 8.72
C ARG A 186 3.99 4.35 8.38
N GLY A 187 3.27 5.06 7.50
CA GLY A 187 3.56 6.47 7.16
C GLY A 187 4.18 6.72 5.77
N LEU A 188 4.16 5.72 4.89
CA LEU A 188 4.45 5.86 3.46
C LEU A 188 3.15 5.75 2.66
N ALA A 189 2.98 6.56 1.61
CA ALA A 189 1.78 6.46 0.79
C ALA A 189 1.89 5.25 -0.13
N ILE A 190 0.78 4.54 -0.31
CA ILE A 190 0.62 3.43 -1.26
C ILE A 190 -0.19 3.98 -2.44
N LEU A 191 0.48 4.52 -3.46
CA LEU A 191 -0.21 5.15 -4.59
C LEU A 191 -0.65 4.09 -5.60
N ASP A 192 -1.81 3.48 -5.34
CA ASP A 192 -2.49 2.58 -6.26
C ASP A 192 -3.59 3.28 -7.06
N VAL A 193 -4.34 2.53 -7.86
CA VAL A 193 -5.40 3.11 -8.70
C VAL A 193 -6.55 3.71 -7.88
N HIS A 194 -6.82 3.19 -6.68
CA HIS A 194 -7.92 3.64 -5.84
C HIS A 194 -7.56 4.96 -5.15
N VAL A 195 -6.33 5.04 -4.62
CA VAL A 195 -5.80 6.28 -4.03
C VAL A 195 -5.65 7.37 -5.09
N LEU A 196 -5.14 7.04 -6.29
CA LEU A 196 -5.02 8.04 -7.36
C LEU A 196 -6.38 8.58 -7.79
N ARG A 197 -7.37 7.72 -8.02
CA ARG A 197 -8.74 8.13 -8.41
C ARG A 197 -9.40 8.96 -7.32
N ALA A 198 -9.29 8.54 -6.07
CA ALA A 198 -9.83 9.30 -4.95
C ALA A 198 -9.23 10.72 -4.90
N MET A 199 -7.91 10.85 -5.09
CA MET A 199 -7.23 12.15 -5.10
C MET A 199 -7.59 13.00 -6.33
N GLU A 200 -7.84 12.38 -7.49
CA GLU A 200 -8.31 13.04 -8.70
C GLU A 200 -9.72 13.60 -8.49
N GLU A 201 -10.66 12.79 -7.97
CA GLU A 201 -12.03 13.21 -7.65
C GLU A 201 -12.10 14.38 -6.66
N ARG A 202 -11.11 14.46 -5.76
CA ARG A 202 -10.95 15.53 -4.76
C ARG A 202 -10.17 16.75 -5.29
N GLY A 203 -9.80 16.75 -6.56
CA GLY A 203 -9.04 17.83 -7.20
C GLY A 203 -7.63 18.05 -6.67
N GLN A 204 -7.08 17.04 -5.99
CA GLN A 204 -5.73 17.12 -5.44
C GLN A 204 -4.67 16.80 -6.49
N ILE A 205 -5.02 16.02 -7.52
CA ILE A 205 -4.18 15.71 -8.69
C ILE A 205 -4.98 15.94 -9.97
N SER A 206 -4.29 16.18 -11.08
CA SER A 206 -4.91 16.46 -12.39
C SER A 206 -5.43 15.23 -13.10
N ASP A 207 -4.77 14.08 -12.91
CA ASP A 207 -5.01 12.85 -13.65
C ASP A 207 -4.45 11.62 -12.94
N CYS A 208 -4.86 10.43 -13.39
CA CYS A 208 -4.31 9.14 -13.00
C CYS A 208 -3.22 8.62 -13.98
N SER A 209 -2.44 9.49 -14.62
CA SER A 209 -1.40 9.07 -15.58
C SER A 209 -0.31 8.19 -14.93
N ALA A 210 0.60 7.66 -15.75
CA ALA A 210 1.71 6.84 -15.26
C ALA A 210 2.56 7.60 -14.21
N LEU A 211 3.06 6.87 -13.22
CA LEU A 211 3.86 7.44 -12.13
C LEU A 211 5.35 7.36 -12.47
N THR A 212 5.96 8.49 -12.81
CA THR A 212 7.42 8.65 -12.66
C THR A 212 7.76 8.72 -11.17
N ARG A 213 9.05 8.54 -10.84
CA ARG A 213 9.52 8.63 -9.45
C ARG A 213 9.18 9.98 -8.80
N ASP A 214 9.43 11.08 -9.52
CA ASP A 214 9.17 12.42 -8.99
C ASP A 214 7.68 12.69 -8.85
N ARG A 215 6.88 12.22 -9.81
CA ARG A 215 5.42 12.31 -9.71
C ARG A 215 4.88 11.50 -8.52
N TYR A 216 5.43 10.32 -8.25
CA TYR A 216 5.08 9.54 -7.05
C TYR A 216 5.34 10.35 -5.78
N TYR A 217 6.53 10.95 -5.63
CA TYR A 217 6.85 11.72 -4.43
C TYR A 217 5.98 12.98 -4.31
N GLY A 218 5.73 13.68 -5.43
CA GLY A 218 4.84 14.84 -5.44
C GLY A 218 3.41 14.49 -5.01
N ILE A 219 2.86 13.39 -5.51
CA ILE A 219 1.53 12.91 -5.11
C ILE A 219 1.53 12.40 -3.66
N GLU A 220 2.56 11.69 -3.21
CA GLU A 220 2.69 11.25 -1.81
C GLU A 220 2.60 12.44 -0.84
N GLN A 221 3.22 13.58 -1.15
CA GLN A 221 3.09 14.79 -0.33
C GLN A 221 1.66 15.35 -0.33
N LYS A 222 0.96 15.27 -1.47
CA LYS A 222 -0.44 15.69 -1.56
C LYS A 222 -1.36 14.79 -0.75
N VAL A 223 -1.18 13.47 -0.79
CA VAL A 223 -1.94 12.52 0.03
C VAL A 223 -1.68 12.77 1.52
N LYS A 224 -0.42 12.98 1.91
CA LYS A 224 -0.05 13.33 3.30
C LYS A 224 -0.71 14.64 3.77
N LYS A 225 -0.79 15.65 2.91
CA LYS A 225 -1.51 16.90 3.22
C LYS A 225 -3.01 16.65 3.35
N TYR A 226 -3.60 15.87 2.43
CA TYR A 226 -5.01 15.55 2.48
C TYR A 226 -5.40 14.76 3.74
N ALA A 227 -4.62 13.75 4.13
CA ALA A 227 -4.81 13.00 5.37
C ALA A 227 -4.86 13.92 6.60
N LYS A 228 -3.98 14.94 6.65
CA LYS A 228 -4.00 15.95 7.72
C LYS A 228 -5.24 16.84 7.71
N LEU A 229 -5.77 17.20 6.54
CA LEU A 229 -7.00 17.99 6.42
C LEU A 229 -8.22 17.20 6.89
N VAL A 230 -8.28 15.91 6.57
CA VAL A 230 -9.32 14.98 7.05
C VAL A 230 -9.14 14.68 8.54
N GLY A 231 -7.91 14.71 9.05
CA GLY A 231 -7.61 14.42 10.46
C GLY A 231 -7.47 12.93 10.77
N ILE A 232 -7.09 12.12 9.77
CA ILE A 232 -6.86 10.68 9.91
C ILE A 232 -5.43 10.32 9.50
N SER A 233 -4.91 9.19 9.95
CA SER A 233 -3.57 8.75 9.57
C SER A 233 -3.50 8.40 8.08
N LEU A 234 -2.29 8.42 7.52
CA LEU A 234 -2.08 8.10 6.11
C LEU A 234 -2.53 6.68 5.76
N ASP A 235 -2.28 5.73 6.68
CA ASP A 235 -2.63 4.32 6.50
C ASP A 235 -4.14 4.07 6.68
N GLU A 236 -4.82 4.84 7.55
CA GLU A 236 -6.28 4.83 7.64
C GLU A 236 -6.94 5.43 6.40
N LEU A 237 -6.37 6.51 5.83
CA LEU A 237 -6.85 7.12 4.59
C LEU A 237 -6.73 6.15 3.41
N ASP A 238 -5.61 5.43 3.31
CA ASP A 238 -5.40 4.37 2.32
C ASP A 238 -6.52 3.31 2.41
N GLN A 239 -6.79 2.81 3.62
CA GLN A 239 -7.87 1.84 3.83
C GLN A 239 -9.27 2.40 3.59
N LEU A 240 -9.51 3.67 3.90
CA LEU A 240 -10.76 4.36 3.61
C LEU A 240 -11.01 4.40 2.09
N PHE A 241 -10.02 4.82 1.32
CA PHE A 241 -10.12 4.90 -0.14
C PHE A 241 -10.25 3.51 -0.78
N TRP A 242 -9.50 2.53 -0.27
CA TRP A 242 -9.61 1.14 -0.70
C TRP A 242 -11.02 0.58 -0.47
N SER A 243 -11.53 0.71 0.76
CA SER A 243 -12.83 0.17 1.13
C SER A 243 -13.99 0.92 0.49
N ASN A 244 -13.86 2.22 0.20
CA ASN A 244 -14.79 2.96 -0.65
C ASN A 244 -14.88 2.37 -2.06
N ALA A 245 -13.74 2.01 -2.65
CA ALA A 245 -13.69 1.54 -4.02
C ALA A 245 -14.11 0.07 -4.18
N THR A 246 -13.92 -0.75 -3.15
CA THR A 246 -14.08 -2.22 -3.24
C THR A 246 -15.23 -2.78 -2.40
N GLY A 247 -15.75 -2.01 -1.44
CA GLY A 247 -16.71 -2.50 -0.44
C GLY A 247 -16.10 -3.47 0.59
N TYR A 248 -14.78 -3.67 0.55
CA TYR A 248 -14.04 -4.61 1.40
C TYR A 248 -12.86 -3.91 2.07
N VAL A 249 -12.51 -4.31 3.29
CA VAL A 249 -11.30 -3.82 3.97
C VAL A 249 -10.19 -4.85 3.77
N GLY A 250 -9.14 -4.46 3.03
CA GLY A 250 -8.08 -5.36 2.57
C GLY A 250 -6.74 -5.23 3.29
N LYS A 251 -5.72 -5.92 2.77
CA LYS A 251 -4.32 -5.89 3.22
C LYS A 251 -3.49 -4.87 2.45
#